data_AF-W5P150-F1
#
_entry.id   AF-W5P150-F1
#
_cell.length_a   1.000
_cell.length_b   1.000
_cell.length_c   1.000
_cell.angle_alpha   90.00
_cell.angle_beta   90.00
_cell.angle_gamma   90.00
#
_symmetry.space_group_name_H-M   'P 1'
#
loop_
_entity.id
_entity.type
_entity.pdbx_description
1 polymer ?
#
loop_
_entity_poly.entity_id
_entity_poly.type
_entity_poly.pdbx_seq_one_letter_code
_entity_poly.pdbx_strand_id
1 'polypeptide(L)'
;PSLVATGLLQVEMAGRTQMVFLNENVTIFCKIAGSAQLDIKSMGITWFQKTQKSETYTKLFEYFGNHREASQRGACVSLRSLQKGDASLQLPGVQLEDAGEYRCELVVTPQKAQGTVWLEVVAQPVSNLSEQVMVKDSGDKHILCTSSGFYPEHINITWKKWTQNDPHFREFSKNITTDHMVKNEDGTFNITSHLRLKPSLEDNGTIYQCVVWHVSLPTIQSFNFRLI
;
A
#
# COMPACT_ATOMS: atom_id res chain seq x y z
N PRO A 1 46.66 9.80 -19.04
CA PRO A 1 45.34 9.85 -19.72
C PRO A 1 44.40 8.80 -19.13
N SER A 2 43.74 9.14 -18.02
CA SER A 2 42.69 8.32 -17.44
C SER A 2 41.42 8.45 -18.28
N LEU A 3 40.96 7.34 -18.84
CA LEU A 3 39.71 7.22 -19.58
C LEU A 3 38.53 7.66 -18.69
N VAL A 4 38.09 8.91 -18.88
CA VAL A 4 36.76 9.34 -18.43
C VAL A 4 35.78 8.66 -19.38
N ALA A 5 35.09 7.62 -18.91
CA ALA A 5 33.91 7.14 -19.60
C ALA A 5 32.93 8.32 -19.67
N THR A 6 32.74 8.88 -20.87
CA THR A 6 31.69 9.85 -21.18
C THR A 6 30.34 9.13 -21.14
N GLY A 7 29.89 8.79 -19.93
CA GLY A 7 28.54 8.32 -19.68
C GLY A 7 27.57 9.50 -19.71
N LEU A 8 26.45 9.32 -20.39
CA LEU A 8 25.29 10.21 -20.27
C LEU A 8 24.79 10.19 -18.82
N LEU A 9 24.43 11.35 -18.27
CA LEU A 9 23.77 11.44 -16.97
C LEU A 9 22.49 10.61 -16.99
N GLN A 10 22.37 9.66 -16.06
CA GLN A 10 21.21 8.78 -15.92
C GLN A 10 20.79 8.69 -14.46
N VAL A 11 19.50 8.43 -14.24
CA VAL A 11 18.94 8.20 -12.92
C VAL A 11 18.27 6.84 -12.85
N GLU A 12 18.48 6.16 -11.72
CA GLU A 12 17.92 4.87 -11.38
C GLU A 12 16.80 5.07 -10.34
N MET A 13 15.61 4.59 -10.68
CA MET A 13 14.41 4.65 -9.83
C MET A 13 14.11 3.27 -9.21
N ALA A 14 13.15 3.19 -8.28
CA ALA A 14 12.73 1.96 -7.60
C ALA A 14 12.05 0.89 -8.49
N GLY A 15 12.18 0.99 -9.82
CA GLY A 15 11.34 0.28 -10.79
C GLY A 15 10.13 1.10 -11.21
N ARG A 16 9.04 0.42 -11.60
CA ARG A 16 7.80 1.09 -12.07
C ARG A 16 6.93 1.60 -10.92
N THR A 17 6.83 0.81 -9.85
CA THR A 17 5.89 1.05 -8.75
C THR A 17 6.58 0.82 -7.41
N GLN A 18 6.32 1.69 -6.45
CA GLN A 18 6.74 1.57 -5.06
C GLN A 18 5.51 1.60 -4.15
N MET A 19 5.36 0.58 -3.32
CA MET A 19 4.26 0.47 -2.35
C MET A 19 4.69 1.04 -0.98
N VAL A 20 3.78 1.75 -0.32
CA VAL A 20 3.96 2.29 1.03
C VAL A 20 2.66 2.15 1.83
N PHE A 21 2.77 1.89 3.13
CA PHE A 21 1.61 1.87 4.02
C PHE A 21 1.16 3.29 4.40
N LEU A 22 -0.15 3.47 4.53
CA LEU A 22 -0.74 4.72 5.02
C LEU A 22 -0.12 5.12 6.38
N ASN A 23 0.15 6.42 6.55
CA ASN A 23 0.80 7.06 7.71
C ASN A 23 2.28 6.71 7.93
N GLU A 24 2.88 5.84 7.12
CA GLU A 24 4.32 5.56 7.19
C GLU A 24 5.14 6.64 6.48
N ASN A 25 6.44 6.67 6.79
CA ASN A 25 7.40 7.50 6.07
C ASN A 25 7.96 6.71 4.87
N VAL A 26 8.09 7.35 3.72
CA VAL A 26 8.67 6.72 2.52
C VAL A 26 9.91 7.44 2.04
N THR A 27 10.85 6.68 1.50
CA THR A 27 11.94 7.20 0.66
C THR A 27 11.71 6.77 -0.77
N ILE A 28 11.39 7.72 -1.64
CA ILE A 28 11.18 7.49 -3.08
C ILE A 28 12.53 7.54 -3.78
N PHE A 29 12.96 6.39 -4.32
CA PHE A 29 14.34 6.24 -4.80
C PHE A 29 14.61 7.03 -6.08
N CYS A 30 15.71 7.80 -6.07
CA CYS A 30 16.32 8.40 -7.27
C CYS A 30 17.83 8.45 -7.07
N LYS A 31 18.56 7.57 -7.74
CA LYS A 31 20.03 7.48 -7.64
C LYS A 31 20.68 7.81 -8.96
N ILE A 32 21.81 8.48 -8.91
CA ILE A 32 22.59 8.83 -10.10
C ILE A 32 23.38 7.60 -10.51
N ALA A 33 23.21 7.18 -11.77
CA ALA A 33 23.92 6.03 -12.31
C ALA A 33 25.42 6.34 -12.38
N GLY A 34 26.24 5.47 -11.82
CA GLY A 34 27.68 5.64 -11.73
C GLY A 34 28.14 6.48 -10.52
N SER A 35 29.25 6.06 -9.92
CA SER A 35 29.84 6.68 -8.73
C SER A 35 30.67 7.93 -9.09
N ALA A 36 29.98 9.02 -9.44
CA ALA A 36 30.60 10.33 -9.52
C ALA A 36 30.57 11.01 -8.14
N GLN A 37 31.72 11.49 -7.65
CA GLN A 37 31.71 12.51 -6.60
C GLN A 37 31.20 13.80 -7.25
N LEU A 38 29.97 14.18 -6.93
CA LEU A 38 29.32 15.32 -7.55
C LEU A 38 29.46 16.56 -6.68
N ASP A 39 29.83 17.68 -7.32
CA ASP A 39 29.71 18.99 -6.68
C ASP A 39 28.24 19.42 -6.69
N ILE A 40 27.59 19.28 -5.53
CA ILE A 40 26.19 19.66 -5.30
C ILE A 40 25.92 21.14 -5.60
N LYS A 41 26.93 22.00 -5.64
CA LYS A 41 26.76 23.42 -5.98
C LYS A 41 26.47 23.65 -7.47
N SER A 42 26.93 22.73 -8.32
CA SER A 42 26.73 22.75 -9.77
C SER A 42 25.56 21.88 -10.25
N MET A 43 24.76 21.37 -9.31
CA MET A 43 23.67 20.43 -9.58
C MET A 43 22.32 21.01 -9.16
N GLY A 44 21.30 20.67 -9.94
CA GLY A 44 19.89 20.94 -9.68
C GLY A 44 19.11 19.66 -9.48
N ILE A 45 18.23 19.64 -8.49
CA ILE A 45 17.25 18.56 -8.29
C ILE A 45 15.88 19.18 -8.14
N THR A 46 14.93 18.62 -8.85
CA THR A 46 13.53 18.96 -8.69
C THR A 46 12.71 17.69 -8.62
N TRP A 47 11.91 17.56 -7.57
CA TRP A 47 10.89 16.52 -7.47
C TRP A 47 9.53 17.09 -7.82
N PHE A 48 8.80 16.36 -8.64
CA PHE A 48 7.43 16.66 -9.01
C PHE A 48 6.50 15.51 -8.63
N GLN A 49 5.24 15.84 -8.35
CA GLN A 49 4.17 14.88 -8.12
C GLN A 49 2.98 15.19 -9.02
N LYS A 50 2.44 14.13 -9.61
CA LYS A 50 1.16 14.12 -10.32
C LYS A 50 0.24 13.14 -9.59
N THR A 51 -0.63 13.68 -8.73
CA THR A 51 -1.62 12.90 -7.97
C THR A 51 -2.67 12.30 -8.91
N GLN A 52 -3.37 11.25 -8.49
CA GLN A 52 -4.49 10.70 -9.27
C GLN A 52 -5.61 11.71 -9.60
N LYS A 53 -5.80 12.74 -8.76
CA LYS A 53 -6.85 13.76 -8.92
C LYS A 53 -6.45 14.91 -9.86
N SER A 54 -5.17 15.04 -10.19
CA SER A 54 -4.62 16.14 -10.98
C SER A 54 -3.84 15.63 -12.17
N GLU A 55 -4.10 16.18 -13.35
CA GLU A 55 -3.33 15.84 -14.54
C GLU A 55 -1.98 16.58 -14.63
N THR A 56 -1.77 17.59 -13.77
CA THR A 56 -0.58 18.43 -13.79
C THR A 56 0.43 18.05 -12.70
N TYR A 57 1.71 18.19 -13.04
CA TYR A 57 2.78 18.04 -12.07
C TYR A 57 2.87 19.27 -11.18
N THR A 58 2.89 19.04 -9.88
CA THR A 58 3.19 20.06 -8.87
C THR A 58 4.61 19.84 -8.36
N LYS A 59 5.36 20.92 -8.17
CA LYS A 59 6.72 20.86 -7.60
C LYS A 59 6.62 20.55 -6.10
N LEU A 60 7.29 19.48 -5.66
CA LEU A 60 7.36 19.07 -4.25
C LEU A 60 8.63 19.53 -3.56
N PHE A 61 9.74 19.52 -4.27
CA PHE A 61 11.03 19.88 -3.72
C PHE A 61 11.92 20.41 -4.83
N GLU A 62 12.75 21.41 -4.52
CA GLU A 62 13.77 21.93 -5.39
C GLU A 62 15.03 22.28 -4.60
N TYR A 63 16.17 21.93 -5.19
CA TYR A 63 17.48 22.32 -4.72
C TYR A 63 18.33 22.72 -5.91
N PHE A 64 18.83 23.96 -5.91
CA PHE A 64 19.74 24.46 -6.95
C PHE A 64 20.75 25.44 -6.35
N GLY A 65 22.02 25.06 -6.30
CA GLY A 65 23.08 25.89 -5.70
C GLY A 65 22.81 26.17 -4.22
N ASN A 66 22.38 27.39 -3.90
CA ASN A 66 21.99 27.82 -2.55
C ASN A 66 20.48 27.96 -2.36
N HIS A 67 19.68 27.81 -3.42
CA HIS A 67 18.23 27.86 -3.34
C HIS A 67 17.70 26.49 -2.92
N ARG A 68 16.88 26.47 -1.88
CA ARG A 68 16.17 25.27 -1.43
C ARG A 68 14.72 25.64 -1.18
N GLU A 69 13.83 24.94 -1.84
CA GLU A 69 12.40 25.11 -1.69
C GLU A 69 11.77 23.74 -1.48
N ALA A 70 10.95 23.62 -0.44
CA ALA A 70 10.21 22.41 -0.14
C ALA A 70 8.73 22.78 -0.03
N SER A 71 7.88 22.00 -0.68
CA SER A 71 6.45 22.08 -0.48
C SER A 71 6.07 21.71 0.96
N GLN A 72 4.94 22.22 1.43
CA GLN A 72 4.50 22.33 2.83
C GLN A 72 4.36 21.01 3.62
N ARG A 73 4.63 19.84 3.04
CA ARG A 73 4.43 18.51 3.67
C ARG A 73 5.69 17.83 4.20
N GLY A 74 6.73 18.59 4.50
CA GLY A 74 7.97 18.04 5.07
C GLY A 74 8.80 17.18 4.11
N ALA A 75 8.50 17.22 2.82
CA ALA A 75 9.25 16.53 1.78
C ALA A 75 10.70 17.04 1.71
N CYS A 76 11.68 16.15 1.71
CA CYS A 76 13.09 16.56 1.73
C CYS A 76 14.04 15.60 1.04
N VAL A 77 15.19 16.13 0.61
CA VAL A 77 16.32 15.36 0.09
C VAL A 77 17.53 15.62 0.99
N SER A 78 18.25 14.56 1.37
CA SER A 78 19.46 14.66 2.18
C SER A 78 20.63 15.16 1.34
N LEU A 79 21.13 16.38 1.62
CA LEU A 79 22.29 16.94 0.92
C LEU A 79 23.56 16.08 1.09
N ARG A 80 23.69 15.37 2.22
CA ARG A 80 24.82 14.46 2.47
C ARG A 80 24.75 13.20 1.61
N SER A 81 23.54 12.67 1.41
CA SER A 81 23.32 11.51 0.54
C SER A 81 23.47 11.91 -0.92
N LEU A 82 23.04 13.13 -1.24
CA LEU A 82 23.15 13.68 -2.58
C LEU A 82 24.59 13.85 -3.06
N GLN A 83 25.51 14.28 -2.19
CA GLN A 83 26.96 14.30 -2.49
C GLN A 83 27.50 12.92 -2.93
N LYS A 84 26.81 11.85 -2.53
CA LYS A 84 27.13 10.46 -2.87
C LYS A 84 26.28 9.91 -4.02
N GLY A 85 25.55 10.78 -4.72
CA GLY A 85 24.72 10.42 -5.86
C GLY A 85 23.31 9.95 -5.50
N ASP A 86 22.83 10.19 -4.28
CA ASP A 86 21.48 9.78 -3.85
C ASP A 86 20.56 11.00 -3.70
N ALA A 87 19.68 11.19 -4.68
CA ALA A 87 18.70 12.27 -4.75
C ALA A 87 17.29 11.83 -4.28
N SER A 88 17.20 10.72 -3.53
CA SER A 88 15.93 10.15 -3.10
C SER A 88 15.13 11.12 -2.22
N LEU A 89 13.81 11.18 -2.46
CA LEU A 89 12.88 12.04 -1.73
C LEU A 89 12.38 11.33 -0.47
N GLN A 90 12.56 11.93 0.69
CA GLN A 90 11.92 11.52 1.92
C GLN A 90 10.59 12.26 2.06
N LEU A 91 9.51 11.50 2.20
CA LEU A 91 8.16 12.00 2.41
C LEU A 91 7.60 11.38 3.69
N PRO A 92 7.43 12.17 4.78
CA PRO A 92 6.91 11.66 6.04
C PRO A 92 5.38 11.58 6.05
N GLY A 93 4.83 10.64 6.81
CA GLY A 93 3.40 10.56 7.12
C GLY A 93 2.50 10.47 5.88
N VAL A 94 2.83 9.54 4.96
CA VAL A 94 2.15 9.40 3.67
C VAL A 94 0.64 9.25 3.83
N GLN A 95 -0.12 10.02 3.07
CA GLN A 95 -1.59 10.00 3.02
C GLN A 95 -2.09 9.41 1.69
N LEU A 96 -3.38 9.02 1.63
CA LEU A 96 -3.97 8.41 0.42
C LEU A 96 -3.87 9.30 -0.83
N GLU A 97 -3.92 10.61 -0.64
CA GLU A 97 -3.80 11.63 -1.70
C GLU A 97 -2.37 11.80 -2.24
N ASP A 98 -1.37 11.28 -1.53
CA ASP A 98 0.00 11.30 -1.99
C ASP A 98 0.27 10.25 -3.08
N ALA A 99 -0.66 9.31 -3.29
CA ALA A 99 -0.61 8.33 -4.36
C ALA A 99 -0.62 8.99 -5.75
N GLY A 100 0.27 8.51 -6.62
CA GLY A 100 0.40 9.02 -7.97
C GLY A 100 1.81 8.88 -8.53
N GLU A 101 2.07 9.61 -9.60
CA GLU A 101 3.36 9.56 -10.29
C GLU A 101 4.31 10.62 -9.74
N TYR A 102 5.49 10.18 -9.33
CA TYR A 102 6.57 11.04 -8.90
C TYR A 102 7.65 11.08 -9.98
N ARG A 103 8.16 12.28 -10.24
CA ARG A 103 9.23 12.51 -11.21
C ARG A 103 10.41 13.16 -10.52
N CYS A 104 11.54 12.48 -10.55
CA CYS A 104 12.84 13.03 -10.19
C CYS A 104 13.44 13.68 -11.44
N GLU A 105 13.82 14.95 -11.35
CA GLU A 105 14.55 15.66 -12.38
C GLU A 105 15.90 16.11 -11.82
N LEU A 106 16.96 15.78 -12.55
CA LEU A 106 18.33 16.08 -12.19
C LEU A 106 19.00 16.88 -13.30
N VAL A 107 19.67 17.96 -12.94
CA VAL A 107 20.40 18.83 -13.86
C VAL A 107 21.84 18.94 -13.39
N VAL A 108 22.78 18.49 -14.21
CA VAL A 108 24.21 18.70 -14.03
C VAL A 108 24.70 19.36 -15.30
N THR A 109 24.73 20.70 -15.33
CA THR A 109 24.90 21.47 -16.56
C THR A 109 26.10 21.00 -17.40
N PRO A 110 25.91 20.74 -18.71
CA PRO A 110 24.71 20.97 -19.52
C PRO A 110 23.71 19.80 -19.56
N GLN A 111 23.97 18.71 -18.84
CA GLN A 111 23.19 17.47 -18.91
C GLN A 111 21.95 17.52 -18.01
N LYS A 112 20.89 16.84 -18.46
CA LYS A 112 19.65 16.64 -17.72
C LYS A 112 19.26 15.17 -17.78
N ALA A 113 18.84 14.63 -16.64
CA ALA A 113 18.30 13.29 -16.52
C ALA A 113 16.98 13.34 -15.72
N GLN A 114 16.09 12.39 -16.00
CA GLN A 114 14.84 12.28 -15.25
C GLN A 114 14.41 10.82 -15.14
N GLY A 115 13.66 10.51 -14.10
CA GLY A 115 13.07 9.21 -13.87
C GLY A 115 11.71 9.35 -13.19
N THR A 116 10.81 8.42 -13.47
CA THR A 116 9.48 8.39 -12.87
C THR A 116 9.26 7.09 -12.10
N VAL A 117 8.41 7.17 -11.07
CA VAL A 117 7.95 6.02 -10.30
C VAL A 117 6.52 6.28 -9.83
N TRP A 118 5.69 5.26 -9.84
CA TRP A 118 4.35 5.31 -9.29
C TRP A 118 4.35 4.94 -7.81
N LEU A 119 3.86 5.81 -6.94
CA LEU A 119 3.70 5.54 -5.52
C LEU A 119 2.28 4.99 -5.25
N GLU A 120 2.20 3.76 -4.77
CA GLU A 120 0.96 3.14 -4.30
C GLU A 120 0.87 3.22 -2.78
N VAL A 121 -0.23 3.80 -2.29
CA VAL A 121 -0.53 3.85 -0.87
C VAL A 121 -1.51 2.73 -0.54
N VAL A 122 -1.21 1.94 0.49
CA VAL A 122 -2.04 0.81 0.92
C VAL A 122 -2.29 0.83 2.43
N ALA A 123 -3.39 0.22 2.86
CA ALA A 123 -3.67 -0.03 4.28
C ALA A 123 -4.10 -1.48 4.49
N GLN A 124 -3.67 -2.10 5.59
CA GLN A 124 -3.97 -3.50 5.88
C GLN A 124 -5.35 -3.65 6.51
N PRO A 125 -6.16 -4.63 6.06
CA PRO A 125 -7.40 -4.94 6.75
C PRO A 125 -7.11 -5.46 8.14
N VAL A 126 -7.77 -4.89 9.13
CA VAL A 126 -7.92 -5.50 10.45
C VAL A 126 -9.18 -6.35 10.38
N SER A 127 -8.98 -7.65 10.29
CA SER A 127 -10.05 -8.63 10.13
C SER A 127 -10.29 -9.41 11.41
N ASN A 128 -11.56 -9.73 11.69
CA ASN A 128 -11.94 -10.56 12.82
C ASN A 128 -13.18 -11.41 12.51
N LEU A 129 -13.39 -12.45 13.33
CA LEU A 129 -14.64 -13.19 13.38
C LEU A 129 -15.35 -12.91 14.69
N SER A 130 -16.66 -12.69 14.59
CA SER A 130 -17.54 -12.52 15.75
C SER A 130 -18.86 -13.28 15.56
N GLU A 131 -19.46 -13.73 16.66
CA GLU A 131 -20.79 -14.34 16.66
C GLU A 131 -21.79 -13.32 17.21
N GLN A 132 -22.89 -13.11 16.49
CA GLN A 132 -24.00 -12.29 16.94
C GLN A 132 -25.11 -13.17 17.52
N VAL A 133 -25.53 -12.86 18.74
CA VAL A 133 -26.68 -13.48 19.39
C VAL A 133 -27.96 -12.87 18.78
N MET A 134 -28.70 -13.67 18.02
CA MET A 134 -30.00 -13.24 17.51
C MET A 134 -31.03 -13.35 18.64
N VAL A 135 -31.81 -12.28 18.89
CA VAL A 135 -32.76 -12.12 20.02
C VAL A 135 -33.99 -13.06 19.92
N LYS A 136 -34.00 -14.03 19.00
CA LYS A 136 -34.96 -15.13 18.98
C LYS A 136 -34.22 -16.45 19.08
N ASP A 137 -34.52 -17.14 20.16
CA ASP A 137 -33.96 -18.39 20.66
C ASP A 137 -34.19 -19.58 19.70
N SER A 138 -33.59 -19.56 18.50
CA SER A 138 -33.78 -20.58 17.46
C SER A 138 -32.62 -21.58 17.30
N GLY A 139 -31.53 -21.43 18.06
CA GLY A 139 -30.31 -22.21 17.84
C GLY A 139 -29.55 -21.85 16.56
N ASP A 140 -30.04 -20.87 15.78
CA ASP A 140 -29.36 -20.35 14.60
C ASP A 140 -28.13 -19.52 15.02
N LYS A 141 -27.00 -19.71 14.32
CA LYS A 141 -25.76 -18.93 14.56
C LYS A 141 -25.53 -17.93 13.44
N HIS A 142 -25.19 -16.70 13.80
CA HIS A 142 -24.86 -15.63 12.86
C HIS A 142 -23.42 -15.20 13.08
N ILE A 143 -22.55 -15.54 12.12
CA ILE A 143 -21.11 -15.28 12.21
C ILE A 143 -20.78 -14.13 11.26
N LEU A 144 -20.03 -13.15 11.74
CA LEU A 144 -19.61 -11.99 10.99
C LEU A 144 -18.09 -12.02 10.82
N CYS A 145 -17.64 -12.00 9.57
CA CYS A 145 -16.26 -11.73 9.23
C CYS A 145 -16.14 -10.26 8.83
N THR A 146 -15.69 -9.44 9.78
CA THR A 146 -15.48 -8.00 9.53
C THR A 146 -14.05 -7.80 9.06
N SER A 147 -13.84 -6.90 8.10
CA SER A 147 -12.53 -6.41 7.68
C SER A 147 -12.61 -4.90 7.62
N SER A 148 -11.70 -4.22 8.32
CA SER A 148 -11.78 -2.78 8.53
C SER A 148 -10.46 -2.06 8.26
N GLY A 149 -10.55 -0.79 7.87
CA GLY A 149 -9.39 0.10 7.71
C GLY A 149 -8.46 -0.25 6.55
N PHE A 150 -8.94 -0.93 5.50
CA PHE A 150 -8.10 -1.32 4.36
C PHE A 150 -8.19 -0.34 3.19
N TYR A 151 -7.16 -0.35 2.36
CA TYR A 151 -7.10 0.43 1.13
C TYR A 151 -6.10 -0.22 0.16
N PRO A 152 -6.40 -0.35 -1.15
CA PRO A 152 -7.57 0.15 -1.88
C PRO A 152 -8.86 -0.66 -1.63
N GLU A 153 -9.96 -0.30 -2.30
CA GLU A 153 -11.29 -0.90 -2.12
C GLU A 153 -11.36 -2.41 -2.41
N HIS A 154 -10.52 -2.90 -3.34
CA HIS A 154 -10.61 -4.28 -3.82
C HIS A 154 -10.07 -5.29 -2.81
N ILE A 155 -10.98 -5.97 -2.12
CA ILE A 155 -10.74 -7.05 -1.16
C ILE A 155 -11.52 -8.30 -1.57
N ASN A 156 -10.98 -9.49 -1.28
CA ASN A 156 -11.67 -10.75 -1.49
C ASN A 156 -11.88 -11.47 -0.15
N ILE A 157 -13.13 -11.80 0.16
CA ILE A 157 -13.53 -12.52 1.36
C ILE A 157 -14.30 -13.77 0.94
N THR A 158 -13.74 -14.94 1.24
CA THR A 158 -14.39 -16.23 1.00
C THR A 158 -14.54 -17.03 2.28
N TRP A 159 -15.35 -18.07 2.23
CA TRP A 159 -15.59 -18.95 3.37
C TRP A 159 -15.23 -20.38 3.01
N LYS A 160 -14.65 -21.10 3.96
CA LYS A 160 -14.37 -22.52 3.85
C LYS A 160 -15.00 -23.30 5.00
N LYS A 161 -15.36 -24.55 4.76
CA LYS A 161 -15.89 -25.49 5.75
C LYS A 161 -14.92 -26.67 5.90
N TRP A 162 -14.66 -27.06 7.14
CA TRP A 162 -13.97 -28.30 7.50
C TRP A 162 -14.85 -29.12 8.42
N THR A 163 -14.89 -30.44 8.20
CA THR A 163 -15.65 -31.39 9.01
C THR A 163 -14.77 -32.58 9.38
N GLN A 164 -15.17 -33.36 10.37
CA GLN A 164 -14.40 -34.57 10.73
C GLN A 164 -14.37 -35.61 9.59
N ASN A 165 -15.38 -35.60 8.70
CA ASN A 165 -15.50 -36.53 7.59
C ASN A 165 -14.73 -36.09 6.34
N ASP A 166 -14.37 -34.80 6.20
CA ASP A 166 -13.50 -34.29 5.13
C ASP A 166 -12.32 -33.55 5.76
N PRO A 167 -11.11 -34.14 5.76
CA PRO A 167 -9.95 -33.56 6.42
C PRO A 167 -9.43 -32.28 5.75
N HIS A 168 -9.97 -31.87 4.59
CA HIS A 168 -9.57 -30.66 3.89
C HIS A 168 -10.65 -29.56 3.99
N PHE A 169 -10.20 -28.31 4.12
CA PHE A 169 -11.10 -27.16 3.98
C PHE A 169 -11.64 -27.08 2.55
N ARG A 170 -12.97 -27.10 2.40
CA ARG A 170 -13.68 -26.92 1.13
C ARG A 170 -14.30 -25.54 1.05
N GLU A 171 -14.33 -24.96 -0.14
CA GLU A 171 -15.08 -23.72 -0.39
C GLU A 171 -16.55 -23.90 0.06
N PHE A 172 -17.06 -22.89 0.74
CA PHE A 172 -18.41 -22.88 1.28
C PHE A 172 -19.10 -21.57 0.88
N SER A 173 -20.25 -21.70 0.21
CA SER A 173 -20.96 -20.56 -0.40
C SER A 173 -22.44 -20.48 -0.02
N LYS A 174 -22.94 -21.35 0.86
CA LYS A 174 -24.36 -21.40 1.26
C LYS A 174 -24.64 -20.37 2.38
N ASN A 175 -25.75 -19.65 2.28
CA ASN A 175 -26.23 -18.69 3.30
C ASN A 175 -25.19 -17.62 3.68
N ILE A 176 -24.38 -17.22 2.70
CA ILE A 176 -23.42 -16.12 2.84
C ILE A 176 -23.99 -14.89 2.16
N THR A 177 -23.94 -13.78 2.86
CA THR A 177 -24.29 -12.45 2.33
C THR A 177 -23.19 -11.49 2.71
N THR A 178 -22.72 -10.67 1.78
CA THR A 178 -21.71 -9.64 2.07
C THR A 178 -22.38 -8.29 1.99
N ASP A 179 -22.12 -7.45 2.99
CA ASP A 179 -22.63 -6.08 3.05
C ASP A 179 -22.04 -5.23 1.92
N HIS A 180 -22.66 -4.07 1.70
CA HIS A 180 -22.07 -3.05 0.84
C HIS A 180 -20.77 -2.54 1.44
N MET A 181 -19.82 -2.19 0.56
CA MET A 181 -18.58 -1.55 0.95
C MET A 181 -18.86 -0.20 1.62
N VAL A 182 -18.28 0.05 2.79
CA VAL A 182 -18.40 1.32 3.51
C VAL A 182 -17.07 2.05 3.43
N LYS A 183 -17.09 3.31 2.98
CA LYS A 183 -15.93 4.19 2.96
C LYS A 183 -15.87 5.04 4.22
N ASN A 184 -14.74 5.03 4.91
CA ASN A 184 -14.48 5.80 6.12
C ASN A 184 -14.10 7.26 5.78
N GLU A 185 -14.15 8.14 6.78
CA GLU A 185 -13.77 9.56 6.64
C GLU A 185 -12.29 9.73 6.27
N ASP A 186 -11.42 8.85 6.77
CA ASP A 186 -10.00 8.79 6.43
C ASP A 186 -9.72 8.23 5.01
N GLY A 187 -10.78 7.83 4.29
CA GLY A 187 -10.74 7.30 2.94
C GLY A 187 -10.44 5.81 2.83
N THR A 188 -10.20 5.11 3.94
CA THR A 188 -10.11 3.64 3.99
C THR A 188 -11.49 3.00 3.87
N PHE A 189 -11.53 1.67 3.77
CA PHE A 189 -12.75 0.90 3.55
C PHE A 189 -12.98 -0.15 4.65
N ASN A 190 -14.26 -0.43 4.88
CA ASN A 190 -14.76 -1.49 5.75
C ASN A 190 -15.75 -2.37 4.98
N ILE A 191 -15.73 -3.66 5.25
CA ILE A 191 -16.69 -4.62 4.71
C ILE A 191 -16.97 -5.72 5.73
N THR A 192 -18.19 -6.25 5.71
CA THR A 192 -18.59 -7.37 6.56
C THR A 192 -19.21 -8.48 5.72
N SER A 193 -18.70 -9.69 5.85
CA SER A 193 -19.32 -10.89 5.30
C SER A 193 -20.05 -11.65 6.41
N HIS A 194 -21.31 -11.99 6.14
CA HIS A 194 -22.20 -12.67 7.06
C HIS A 194 -22.38 -14.11 6.66
N LEU A 195 -22.26 -15.01 7.63
CA LEU A 195 -22.55 -16.42 7.51
C LEU A 195 -23.68 -16.78 8.46
N ARG A 196 -24.82 -17.22 7.92
CA ARG A 196 -25.97 -17.68 8.70
C ARG A 196 -26.06 -19.20 8.70
N LEU A 197 -25.98 -19.79 9.88
CA LEU A 197 -26.01 -21.22 10.10
C LEU A 197 -27.26 -21.64 10.87
N LYS A 198 -27.76 -22.81 10.53
CA LYS A 198 -28.76 -23.55 11.30
C LYS A 198 -28.14 -24.88 11.72
N PRO A 199 -27.30 -24.90 12.77
CA PRO A 199 -26.52 -26.08 13.11
C PRO A 199 -27.42 -27.26 13.50
N SER A 200 -27.04 -28.46 13.07
CA SER A 200 -27.60 -29.72 13.56
C SER A 200 -26.63 -30.39 14.54
N LEU A 201 -27.08 -31.45 15.24
CA LEU A 201 -26.19 -32.23 16.13
C LEU A 201 -24.99 -32.84 15.37
N GLU A 202 -25.16 -33.12 14.07
CA GLU A 202 -24.10 -33.65 13.20
C GLU A 202 -23.04 -32.60 12.83
N ASP A 203 -23.36 -31.31 12.94
CA ASP A 203 -22.41 -30.23 12.64
C ASP A 203 -21.48 -29.91 13.82
N ASN A 204 -21.65 -30.55 14.99
CA ASN A 204 -20.80 -30.32 16.15
C ASN A 204 -19.32 -30.57 15.83
N GLY A 205 -18.46 -29.61 16.17
CA GLY A 205 -17.03 -29.67 15.85
C GLY A 205 -16.66 -29.28 14.42
N THR A 206 -17.63 -28.94 13.56
CA THR A 206 -17.37 -28.32 12.25
C THR A 206 -16.67 -26.98 12.44
N ILE A 207 -15.70 -26.70 11.57
CA ILE A 207 -14.97 -25.42 11.55
C ILE A 207 -15.34 -24.66 10.28
N TYR A 208 -15.82 -23.44 10.45
CA TYR A 208 -15.99 -22.47 9.38
C TYR A 208 -14.81 -21.50 9.40
N GLN A 209 -14.24 -21.23 8.24
CA GLN A 209 -13.08 -20.38 8.10
C GLN A 209 -13.41 -19.22 7.17
N CYS A 210 -13.26 -17.98 7.65
CA CYS A 210 -13.25 -16.81 6.79
C CYS A 210 -11.83 -16.60 6.26
N VAL A 211 -11.70 -16.43 4.95
CA VAL A 211 -10.44 -16.27 4.24
C VAL A 211 -10.43 -14.90 3.59
N VAL A 212 -9.45 -14.07 3.95
CA VAL A 212 -9.33 -12.68 3.52
C VAL A 212 -8.06 -12.52 2.70
N TRP A 213 -8.22 -12.00 1.48
CA TRP A 213 -7.13 -11.60 0.60
C TRP A 213 -7.26 -10.12 0.24
N HIS A 214 -6.15 -9.41 0.30
CA HIS A 214 -6.04 -8.01 -0.07
C HIS A 214 -4.60 -7.72 -0.50
N VAL A 215 -4.40 -6.76 -1.42
CA VAL A 215 -3.09 -6.45 -2.01
C VAL A 215 -2.02 -6.06 -0.98
N SER A 216 -2.45 -5.46 0.13
CA SER A 216 -1.56 -5.01 1.20
C SER A 216 -1.14 -6.11 2.19
N LEU A 217 -1.72 -7.30 2.07
CA LEU A 217 -1.40 -8.44 2.92
C LEU A 217 -0.22 -9.23 2.33
N PRO A 218 0.80 -9.58 3.14
CA PRO A 218 1.92 -10.39 2.66
C PRO A 218 1.49 -11.83 2.34
N THR A 219 0.46 -12.32 3.03
CA THR A 219 -0.15 -13.63 2.86
C THR A 219 -1.65 -13.56 3.09
N ILE A 220 -2.39 -14.51 2.55
CA ILE A 220 -3.83 -14.67 2.82
C ILE A 220 -4.03 -14.89 4.32
N GLN A 221 -4.98 -14.19 4.92
CA GLN A 221 -5.36 -14.37 6.31
C GLN A 221 -6.58 -15.29 6.42
N SER A 222 -6.59 -16.14 7.45
CA SER A 222 -7.67 -17.08 7.72
C SER A 222 -8.08 -17.03 9.18
N PHE A 223 -9.38 -16.91 9.43
CA PHE A 223 -9.97 -16.85 10.77
C PHE A 223 -10.92 -18.03 10.93
N ASN A 224 -10.83 -18.75 12.04
CA ASN A 224 -11.61 -19.95 12.28
C ASN A 224 -12.70 -19.72 13.33
N PHE A 225 -13.89 -20.24 13.06
CA PHE A 225 -14.99 -20.35 14.01
C PHE A 225 -15.41 -21.81 14.12
N ARG A 226 -15.40 -22.34 15.34
CA ARG A 226 -15.77 -23.74 15.61
C ARG A 226 -17.18 -23.80 16.16
N LEU A 227 -18.01 -24.65 15.57
CA LEU A 227 -19.31 -25.00 16.15
C LEU A 227 -19.10 -25.86 17.40
N ILE A 228 -19.66 -25.37 18.50
CA ILE A 228 -19.83 -26.03 19.79
C ILE A 228 -21.35 -26.12 20.03
#